data_AF-A0A4Q9QPK1-F1
#
_entry.id   AF-A0A4Q9QPK1-F1
#
_cell.length_a   1.000
_cell.length_b   1.000
_cell.length_c   1.000
_cell.angle_alpha   90.00
_cell.angle_beta   90.00
_cell.angle_gamma   90.00
#
_symmetry.space_group_name_H-M   'P 1'
#
loop_
_entity.id
_entity.type
_entity.pdbx_description
1 polymer ?
#
loop_
_entity_poly.entity_id
_entity_poly.type
_entity_poly.pdbx_seq_one_letter_code
_entity_poly.pdbx_strand_id
1 'polypeptide(L)'
;MSNKRFLFTAGERMRGLRELMGLSRKAFAEIVGMPPKRVENIENGWQRMHDEDFQRVCSQFEDFSRWISYEGPIDSVSLKFKVADSAQKAAVYLVQHNPELLEGSGMDLQQWQQRHRDVLLEIDRQANAAASDPDPQ
;
A
#
# COMPACT_ATOMS: atom_id res chain seq x y z
N MET A 1 -12.63 -15.21 -13.86
CA MET A 1 -11.98 -14.86 -12.57
C MET A 1 -11.29 -13.51 -12.71
N SER A 2 -11.95 -12.44 -12.30
CA SER A 2 -11.37 -11.34 -11.51
C SER A 2 -12.48 -10.34 -11.21
N ASN A 3 -13.32 -10.65 -10.22
CA ASN A 3 -14.05 -9.61 -9.49
C ASN A 3 -12.98 -8.90 -8.64
N LYS A 4 -12.19 -8.02 -9.26
CA LYS A 4 -11.13 -7.32 -8.54
C LYS A 4 -11.79 -6.24 -7.69
N ARG A 5 -12.19 -6.64 -6.49
CA ARG A 5 -12.80 -5.77 -5.48
C ARG A 5 -11.81 -4.75 -4.89
N PHE A 6 -10.53 -4.92 -5.21
CA PHE A 6 -9.38 -4.16 -4.71
C PHE A 6 -8.61 -3.56 -5.88
N LEU A 7 -8.20 -2.30 -5.75
CA LEU A 7 -7.51 -1.56 -6.79
C LEU A 7 -6.10 -2.14 -7.04
N PHE A 8 -5.43 -2.54 -5.97
CA PHE A 8 -4.09 -3.08 -5.85
C PHE A 8 -4.08 -4.55 -5.39
N THR A 9 -3.03 -5.25 -5.77
CA THR A 9 -2.71 -6.60 -5.29
C THR A 9 -2.11 -6.54 -3.88
N ALA A 10 -2.05 -7.67 -3.17
CA ALA A 10 -1.36 -7.74 -1.88
C ALA A 10 0.11 -7.28 -1.96
N GLY A 11 0.82 -7.65 -3.04
CA GLY A 11 2.20 -7.22 -3.26
C GLY A 11 2.36 -5.72 -3.48
N GLU A 12 1.46 -5.09 -4.24
CA GLU A 12 1.45 -3.63 -4.43
C GLU A 12 1.16 -2.89 -3.12
N ARG A 13 0.28 -3.42 -2.27
CA ARG A 13 -0.05 -2.84 -0.96
C ARG A 13 1.11 -2.94 0.03
N MET A 14 1.78 -4.10 0.05
CA MET A 14 3.02 -4.31 0.80
C MET A 14 4.14 -3.37 0.34
N ARG A 15 4.30 -3.20 -0.98
CA ARG A 15 5.26 -2.24 -1.54
C ARG A 15 4.93 -0.82 -1.15
N GLY A 16 3.65 -0.44 -1.25
CA GLY A 16 3.16 0.89 -0.87
C GLY A 16 3.49 1.21 0.59
N LEU A 17 3.20 0.28 1.51
CA LEU A 17 3.57 0.39 2.92
C LEU A 17 5.08 0.57 3.11
N ARG A 18 5.89 -0.31 2.49
CA ARG A 18 7.34 -0.27 2.63
C ARG A 18 7.92 1.07 2.17
N GLU A 19 7.51 1.53 0.99
CA GLU A 19 8.01 2.78 0.44
C GLU A 19 7.52 3.99 1.23
N LEU A 20 6.29 3.95 1.76
CA LEU A 20 5.76 5.00 2.64
C LEU A 20 6.58 5.14 3.92
N MET A 21 7.11 4.04 4.44
CA MET A 21 8.02 4.03 5.60
C MET A 21 9.46 4.40 5.25
N GLY A 22 9.76 4.70 3.98
CA GLY A 22 11.13 4.99 3.52
C GLY A 22 12.08 3.79 3.62
N LEU A 23 11.55 2.57 3.74
CA LEU A 23 12.35 1.38 3.96
C LEU A 23 12.89 0.81 2.64
N SER A 24 14.19 0.48 2.64
CA SER A 24 14.73 -0.37 1.59
C SER A 24 14.10 -1.76 1.65
N ARG A 25 14.09 -2.48 0.52
CA ARG A 25 13.57 -3.86 0.50
C ARG A 25 14.30 -4.78 1.48
N LYS A 26 15.62 -4.58 1.66
CA LYS A 26 16.42 -5.34 2.62
C LYS A 26 16.00 -5.07 4.05
N ALA A 27 15.87 -3.78 4.43
CA ALA A 27 15.45 -3.40 5.78
C ALA A 27 14.04 -3.91 6.10
N PHE A 28 13.12 -3.80 5.14
CA PHE A 28 11.77 -4.36 5.30
C PHE A 28 11.80 -5.87 5.50
N ALA A 29 12.54 -6.60 4.65
CA ALA A 29 12.69 -8.04 4.72
C ALA A 29 13.24 -8.50 6.09
N GLU A 30 14.21 -7.76 6.64
CA GLU A 30 14.75 -7.99 7.99
C GLU A 30 13.68 -7.79 9.07
N ILE A 31 12.92 -6.69 9.01
CA ILE A 31 11.83 -6.40 9.97
C ILE A 31 10.77 -7.50 9.97
N VAL A 32 10.27 -7.89 8.80
CA VAL A 32 9.20 -8.91 8.70
C VAL A 32 9.71 -10.34 8.75
N GLY A 33 11.02 -10.57 8.87
CA GLY A 33 11.59 -11.91 8.91
C GLY A 33 11.35 -12.72 7.62
N MET A 34 11.41 -12.07 6.46
CA MET A 34 11.24 -12.70 5.14
C MET A 34 12.54 -12.68 4.33
N PRO A 35 12.79 -13.67 3.45
CA PRO A 35 13.91 -13.59 2.51
C PRO A 35 13.76 -12.38 1.57
N PRO A 36 14.81 -11.56 1.34
CA PRO A 36 14.71 -10.38 0.46
C PRO A 36 14.19 -10.70 -0.95
N LYS A 37 14.57 -11.86 -1.51
CA LYS A 37 14.09 -12.29 -2.83
C LYS A 37 12.59 -12.60 -2.84
N ARG A 38 12.06 -13.12 -1.73
CA ARG A 38 10.61 -13.38 -1.59
C ARG A 38 9.83 -12.08 -1.57
N VAL A 39 10.30 -11.09 -0.81
CA VAL A 39 9.71 -9.73 -0.81
C VAL A 39 9.73 -9.15 -2.22
N GLU A 40 10.86 -9.22 -2.93
CA GLU A 40 10.98 -8.73 -4.31
C GLU A 40 9.99 -9.40 -5.27
N ASN A 41 9.91 -10.72 -5.25
CA ASN A 41 9.01 -11.48 -6.11
C ASN A 41 7.53 -11.12 -5.85
N ILE A 42 7.16 -10.90 -4.58
CA ILE A 42 5.81 -10.51 -4.19
C ILE A 42 5.50 -9.09 -4.68
N GLU A 43 6.39 -8.13 -4.44
CA GLU A 43 6.20 -6.73 -4.86
C GLU A 43 6.12 -6.56 -6.38
N ASN A 44 6.82 -7.40 -7.14
CA ASN A 44 6.81 -7.41 -8.60
C ASN A 44 5.65 -8.24 -9.18
N GLY A 45 4.82 -8.87 -8.34
CA GLY A 45 3.70 -9.70 -8.78
C GLY A 45 4.11 -11.05 -9.39
N TRP A 46 5.38 -11.44 -9.28
CA TRP A 46 5.86 -12.75 -9.74
C TRP A 46 5.42 -13.89 -8.81
N GLN A 47 5.13 -13.56 -7.54
CA GLN A 47 4.58 -14.49 -6.56
C GLN A 47 3.44 -13.81 -5.79
N ARG A 48 2.42 -14.59 -5.43
CA ARG A 48 1.37 -14.12 -4.52
C ARG A 48 1.85 -14.16 -3.07
N MET A 49 1.29 -13.30 -2.22
CA MET A 49 1.41 -13.48 -0.77
C MET A 49 0.65 -14.73 -0.34
N HIS A 50 1.29 -15.56 0.45
CA HIS A 50 0.69 -16.69 1.15
C HIS A 50 0.34 -16.31 2.60
N ASP A 51 -0.45 -17.12 3.28
CA ASP A 51 -0.90 -16.87 4.65
C ASP A 51 0.27 -16.61 5.62
N GLU A 52 1.38 -17.31 5.44
CA GLU A 52 2.60 -17.11 6.23
C GLU A 52 3.26 -15.74 5.97
N ASP A 53 3.14 -15.20 4.75
CA ASP A 53 3.62 -13.85 4.43
C ASP A 53 2.73 -12.78 5.05
N PHE A 54 1.41 -12.99 4.99
CA PHE A 54 0.46 -12.12 5.67
C PHE A 54 0.72 -12.11 7.18
N GLN A 55 0.89 -13.28 7.79
CA GLN A 55 1.20 -13.38 9.21
C GLN A 55 2.47 -12.59 9.56
N ARG A 56 3.55 -12.76 8.79
CA ARG A 56 4.81 -12.04 9.01
C ARG A 56 4.68 -10.52 8.92
N VAL A 57 4.04 -10.03 7.85
CA VAL A 57 3.86 -8.58 7.62
C VAL A 57 2.90 -7.99 8.66
N CYS A 58 1.73 -8.59 8.85
CA CYS A 58 0.69 -8.07 9.74
C CYS A 58 1.11 -8.13 11.22
N SER A 59 1.98 -9.06 11.63
CA SER A 59 2.49 -9.09 13.02
C SER A 59 3.49 -7.97 13.32
N GLN A 60 4.13 -7.38 12.31
CA GLN A 60 5.04 -6.23 12.50
C GLN A 60 4.35 -4.89 12.24
N PHE A 61 3.29 -4.91 11.43
CA PHE A 61 2.54 -3.74 11.00
C PHE A 61 1.04 -3.94 11.28
N GLU A 62 0.71 -4.19 12.54
CA GLU A 62 -0.65 -4.55 12.97
C GLU A 62 -1.69 -3.53 12.50
N ASP A 63 -1.39 -2.23 12.61
CA ASP A 63 -2.28 -1.15 12.21
C ASP A 63 -2.61 -1.12 10.71
N PHE A 64 -1.75 -1.73 9.89
CA PHE A 64 -1.91 -1.83 8.44
C PHE A 64 -2.50 -3.17 8.00
N SER A 65 -2.89 -4.05 8.92
CA SER A 65 -3.35 -5.41 8.59
C SER A 65 -4.52 -5.40 7.61
N ARG A 66 -5.52 -4.54 7.82
CA ARG A 66 -6.69 -4.44 6.93
C ARG A 66 -6.31 -3.91 5.55
N TRP A 67 -5.42 -2.91 5.50
CA TRP A 67 -4.86 -2.42 4.24
C TRP A 67 -4.15 -3.55 3.48
N ILE A 68 -3.23 -4.26 4.13
CA ILE A 68 -2.45 -5.34 3.55
C ILE A 68 -3.34 -6.50 3.10
N SER A 69 -4.35 -6.87 3.88
CA SER A 69 -5.23 -8.00 3.57
C SER A 69 -6.26 -7.66 2.49
N TYR A 70 -6.98 -6.53 2.59
CA TYR A 70 -8.10 -6.21 1.69
C TYR A 70 -8.32 -4.70 1.37
N GLU A 71 -7.30 -3.85 1.43
CA GLU A 71 -7.42 -2.39 1.16
C GLU A 71 -8.37 -1.69 2.12
N GLY A 72 -8.55 -2.27 3.31
CA GLY A 72 -9.33 -1.66 4.35
C GLY A 72 -8.64 -0.43 4.97
N PRO A 73 -9.37 0.28 5.84
CA PRO A 73 -8.82 1.41 6.60
C PRO A 73 -7.71 0.95 7.55
N ILE A 74 -6.82 1.86 7.92
CA ILE A 74 -5.81 1.60 8.95
C ILE A 74 -6.41 1.73 10.36
N ASP A 75 -5.86 1.00 11.32
CA ASP A 75 -6.21 1.15 12.74
C ASP A 75 -5.44 2.34 13.36
N SER A 76 -5.96 2.87 14.49
CA SER A 76 -5.55 4.15 15.08
C SER A 76 -4.03 4.30 15.24
N VAL A 77 -3.55 5.41 14.68
CA VAL A 77 -2.18 5.63 14.25
C VAL A 77 -1.39 6.35 15.34
N SER A 78 -0.69 5.64 16.22
CA SER A 78 0.46 6.23 16.94
C SER A 78 1.73 6.04 16.12
N LEU A 79 1.77 6.59 14.91
CA LEU A 79 2.93 6.44 14.03
C LEU A 79 4.11 7.25 14.55
N LYS A 80 5.20 6.53 14.83
CA LYS A 80 6.51 7.10 15.14
C LYS A 80 7.38 7.31 13.89
N PHE A 81 6.80 7.20 12.70
CA PHE A 81 7.56 7.17 11.45
C PHE A 81 7.22 8.36 10.56
N LYS A 82 8.25 8.95 9.95
CA LYS A 82 8.08 10.00 8.94
C LYS A 82 7.63 9.36 7.64
N VAL A 83 6.49 9.80 7.10
CA VAL A 83 6.05 9.42 5.76
C VAL A 83 7.08 9.88 4.73
N ALA A 84 7.55 8.94 3.92
CA ALA A 84 8.39 9.20 2.77
C ALA A 84 7.55 9.59 1.54
N ASP A 85 8.14 10.41 0.69
CA ASP A 85 7.58 10.89 -0.56
C ASP A 85 7.68 9.80 -1.65
N SER A 86 6.83 8.78 -1.56
CA SER A 86 6.74 7.72 -2.58
C SER A 86 5.72 8.09 -3.67
N ALA A 87 6.14 8.02 -4.93
CA ALA A 87 5.26 8.16 -6.09
C ALA A 87 4.55 6.84 -6.48
N GLN A 88 4.69 5.76 -5.70
CA GLN A 88 3.96 4.52 -5.98
C GLN A 88 2.47 4.69 -5.72
N LYS A 89 1.64 4.25 -6.67
CA LYS A 89 0.18 4.39 -6.62
C LYS A 89 -0.43 3.90 -5.31
N ALA A 90 -0.01 2.72 -4.84
CA ALA A 90 -0.53 2.14 -3.60
C ALA A 90 -0.17 2.99 -2.36
N ALA A 91 1.01 3.62 -2.32
CA ALA A 91 1.41 4.53 -1.24
C ALA A 91 0.61 5.84 -1.30
N VAL A 92 0.49 6.43 -2.50
CA VAL A 92 -0.31 7.64 -2.74
C VAL A 92 -1.77 7.42 -2.36
N TYR A 93 -2.35 6.31 -2.77
CA TYR A 93 -3.71 5.93 -2.44
C TYR A 93 -3.91 5.74 -0.93
N LEU A 94 -2.98 5.06 -0.25
CA LEU A 94 -3.02 4.82 1.18
C LEU A 94 -3.07 6.13 1.96
N VAL A 95 -2.21 7.10 1.64
CA VAL A 95 -2.22 8.42 2.28
C VAL A 95 -3.47 9.22 1.93
N GLN A 96 -3.93 9.17 0.68
CA GLN A 96 -5.14 9.86 0.25
C GLN A 96 -6.39 9.43 1.05
N HIS A 97 -6.46 8.17 1.47
CA HIS A 97 -7.59 7.62 2.22
C HIS A 97 -7.38 7.65 3.75
N ASN A 98 -6.17 7.94 4.21
CA ASN A 98 -5.80 7.99 5.62
C ASN A 98 -4.88 9.21 5.84
N PRO A 99 -5.42 10.45 5.75
CA PRO A 99 -4.63 11.68 5.80
C PRO A 99 -3.90 11.88 7.14
N GLU A 100 -4.33 11.22 8.21
CA GLU A 100 -3.63 11.17 9.51
C GLU A 100 -2.21 10.61 9.39
N LEU A 101 -1.90 9.85 8.33
CA LEU A 101 -0.53 9.41 8.03
C LEU A 101 0.42 10.60 7.81
N LEU A 102 -0.10 11.77 7.42
CA LEU A 102 0.70 12.97 7.22
C LEU A 102 1.03 13.70 8.54
N GLU A 103 0.48 13.29 9.68
CA GLU A 103 0.80 13.88 10.97
C GLU A 103 2.32 13.81 11.25
N GLY A 104 2.91 14.97 11.59
CA GLY A 104 4.36 15.06 11.82
C GLY A 104 5.24 15.02 10.56
N SER A 105 4.66 14.88 9.36
CA SER A 105 5.41 14.90 8.08
C SER A 105 5.80 16.32 7.64
N GLY A 106 5.13 17.35 8.19
CA GLY A 106 5.25 18.75 7.75
C GLY A 106 4.52 19.04 6.44
N MET A 107 3.71 18.10 5.95
CA MET A 107 2.88 18.22 4.76
C MET A 107 1.40 18.05 5.14
N ASP A 108 0.51 18.83 4.52
CA ASP A 108 -0.94 18.62 4.62
C ASP A 108 -1.50 17.84 3.42
N LEU A 109 -2.77 17.46 3.51
CA LEU A 109 -3.44 16.69 2.45
C LEU A 109 -3.50 17.44 1.11
N GLN A 110 -3.67 18.76 1.11
CA GLN A 110 -3.76 19.54 -0.11
C GLN A 110 -2.40 19.58 -0.83
N GLN A 111 -1.32 19.73 -0.07
CA GLN A 111 0.05 19.67 -0.57
C GLN A 111 0.37 18.28 -1.12
N TRP A 112 -0.04 17.22 -0.43
CA TRP A 112 0.10 15.84 -0.91
C TRP A 112 -0.62 15.62 -2.24
N GLN A 113 -1.88 16.04 -2.32
CA GLN A 113 -2.68 15.94 -3.54
C GLN A 113 -2.08 16.72 -4.71
N GLN A 114 -1.60 17.93 -4.45
CA GLN A 114 -0.95 18.75 -5.48
C GLN A 114 0.34 18.10 -5.97
N ARG A 115 1.14 17.51 -5.07
CA ARG A 115 2.40 16.83 -5.38
C ARG A 115 2.20 15.56 -6.21
N HIS A 116 1.17 14.78 -5.88
CA HIS A 116 0.89 13.49 -6.53
C HIS A 116 -0.28 13.53 -7.50
N ARG A 117 -0.64 14.71 -8.01
CA ARG A 117 -1.80 14.93 -8.87
C ARG A 117 -1.89 13.95 -10.04
N ASP A 118 -0.80 13.75 -10.76
CA ASP A 118 -0.79 12.86 -11.93
C ASP A 118 -1.00 11.40 -11.53
N VAL A 119 -0.42 10.97 -10.40
CA VAL A 119 -0.60 9.63 -9.84
C VAL A 119 -2.05 9.42 -9.40
N LEU A 120 -2.65 10.42 -8.75
CA LEU A 120 -4.07 10.40 -8.35
C LEU A 120 -5.01 10.31 -9.55
N LEU A 121 -4.73 11.04 -10.63
CA LEU A 121 -5.51 10.94 -11.87
C LEU A 121 -5.43 9.53 -12.49
N GLU A 122 -4.27 8.88 -12.41
CA GLU A 122 -4.14 7.49 -12.89
C GLU A 122 -4.87 6.48 -12.01
N ILE A 123 -4.84 6.68 -10.69
CA ILE A 123 -5.60 5.90 -9.71
C ILE A 123 -7.10 6.01 -10.00
N ASP A 124 -7.61 7.23 -10.21
CA ASP A 124 -9.03 7.48 -10.52
C ASP A 124 -9.45 6.80 -11.82
N ARG A 125 -8.62 6.88 -12.88
CA ARG A 125 -8.87 6.15 -14.14
C ARG A 125 -8.93 4.64 -13.92
N GLN A 126 -8.01 4.09 -13.13
CA GLN A 126 -7.98 2.66 -12.82
C GLN A 126 -9.20 2.22 -12.01
N ALA A 127 -9.63 3.02 -11.03
CA ALA A 127 -10.81 2.75 -10.23
C ALA A 127 -12.10 2.80 -11.08
N ASN A 128 -12.21 3.79 -11.96
CA ASN A 128 -13.34 3.91 -12.89
C ASN A 128 -13.40 2.76 -13.91
N ALA A 129 -12.25 2.31 -14.41
CA ALA A 129 -12.18 1.15 -15.29
C ALA A 129 -12.64 -0.13 -14.56
N ALA A 130 -12.19 -0.33 -13.32
CA ALA A 130 -12.62 -1.48 -12.50
C ALA A 130 -14.11 -1.47 -12.16
N ALA A 131 -14.73 -0.29 -12.03
CA ALA A 131 -16.17 -0.15 -11.80
C ALA A 131 -17.03 -0.33 -13.07
N SER A 132 -16.41 -0.23 -14.26
CA SER A 132 -17.12 -0.24 -15.55
C SER A 132 -17.12 -1.59 -16.26
N ASP A 133 -16.46 -2.62 -15.72
CA ASP A 133 -16.50 -4.01 -16.21
C ASP A 133 -17.74 -4.70 -15.62
N PRO A 134 -18.88 -4.81 -16.35
CA PRO A 134 -20.07 -5.49 -15.87
C PRO A 134 -19.93 -7.00 -16.15
N ASP A 135 -20.43 -7.81 -15.24
CA ASP A 135 -20.42 -9.27 -15.28
C ASP A 135 -20.79 -9.84 -16.67
N PRO A 136 -20.03 -10.81 -17.23
CA PRO A 136 -20.55 -11.64 -18.30
C PRO A 136 -21.63 -12.55 -17.69
N GLN A 137 -22.89 -12.35 -18.12
CA GLN A 137 -24.04 -13.21 -17.79
C GLN A 137 -23.80 -14.69 -18.13
#